data_AF-A0A2Z5YXJ9-F1
#
_entry.id   AF-A0A2Z5YXJ9-F1
#
_cell.length_a   1.000
_cell.length_b   1.000
_cell.length_c   1.000
_cell.angle_alpha   90.00
_cell.angle_beta   90.00
_cell.angle_gamma   90.00
#
_symmetry.space_group_name_H-M   'P 1'
#
loop_
_entity.id
_entity.type
_entity.pdbx_description
1 polymer ?
#
loop_
_entity_poly.entity_id
_entity_poly.type
_entity_poly.pdbx_seq_one_letter_code
_entity_poly.pdbx_strand_id
1 'polypeptide(L)'
;MPRRSIQQSKYDELAFPIRIRFRVPPGGIGEVSYRLHDWMIHQIGSGACAQHSSSCLIGSAFALHFRRIEDAARCIAEFPELELADAIDSPAYISPYKGRDHGKSS
;
A
#
# COMPACT_ATOMS: atom_id res chain seq x y z
N MET A 1 -10.67 -20.23 -18.11
CA MET A 1 -9.91 -19.20 -18.84
C MET A 1 -9.42 -18.16 -17.86
N PRO A 2 -8.10 -17.93 -17.68
CA PRO A 2 -7.59 -16.99 -16.68
C PRO A 2 -7.79 -15.55 -17.18
N ARG A 3 -8.74 -14.84 -16.56
CA ARG A 3 -9.10 -13.46 -16.93
C ARG A 3 -8.04 -12.49 -16.40
N ARG A 4 -7.04 -12.23 -17.24
CA ARG A 4 -6.13 -11.06 -17.31
C ARG A 4 -6.20 -10.08 -16.10
N SER A 5 -5.59 -10.46 -14.99
CA SER A 5 -5.42 -9.65 -13.76
C SER A 5 -4.74 -8.28 -13.98
N ILE A 6 -3.93 -8.14 -15.03
CA ILE A 6 -3.16 -6.92 -15.33
C ILE A 6 -4.07 -5.75 -15.74
N GLN A 7 -5.20 -6.03 -16.41
CA GLN A 7 -6.05 -4.98 -16.93
C GLN A 7 -6.91 -4.36 -15.82
N GLN A 8 -7.40 -5.18 -14.88
CA GLN A 8 -8.21 -4.71 -13.76
C GLN A 8 -7.40 -3.82 -12.80
N SER A 9 -6.16 -4.22 -12.49
CA SER A 9 -5.27 -3.43 -11.62
C SER A 9 -5.06 -2.00 -12.12
N LYS A 10 -4.89 -1.82 -13.44
CA LYS A 10 -4.76 -0.49 -14.05
C LYS A 10 -6.05 0.33 -13.97
N TYR A 11 -7.21 -0.29 -14.16
CA TYR A 11 -8.49 0.40 -14.03
C TYR A 11 -8.77 0.80 -12.58
N ASP A 12 -8.47 -0.08 -11.62
CA ASP A 12 -8.65 0.21 -10.20
C ASP A 12 -7.71 1.34 -9.75
N GLU A 13 -6.47 1.37 -10.25
CA GLU A 13 -5.55 2.49 -10.00
C GLU A 13 -6.09 3.84 -10.50
N LEU A 14 -6.83 3.84 -11.61
CA LEU A 14 -7.48 5.04 -12.14
C LEU A 14 -8.81 5.38 -11.46
N ALA A 15 -9.52 4.37 -10.95
CA ALA A 15 -10.85 4.53 -10.37
C ALA A 15 -10.81 4.91 -8.88
N PHE A 16 -9.83 4.39 -8.14
CA PHE A 16 -9.70 4.64 -6.71
C PHE A 16 -8.71 5.78 -6.46
N PRO A 17 -9.19 6.92 -5.90
CA PRO A 17 -8.33 8.08 -5.67
C PRO A 17 -7.29 7.87 -4.57
N ILE A 18 -7.50 6.90 -3.68
CA ILE A 18 -6.65 6.70 -2.51
C ILE A 18 -6.01 5.32 -2.59
N ARG A 19 -4.69 5.30 -2.46
CA ARG A 19 -3.89 4.08 -2.46
C ARG A 19 -2.92 4.09 -1.29
N ILE A 20 -3.01 3.07 -0.45
CA ILE A 20 -2.05 2.80 0.62
C ILE A 20 -1.23 1.58 0.22
N ARG A 21 0.08 1.64 0.45
CA ARG A 21 0.99 0.51 0.21
C ARG A 21 1.58 0.04 1.52
N PHE A 22 1.57 -1.27 1.72
CA PHE A 22 2.14 -1.92 2.89
C PHE A 22 3.27 -2.83 2.46
N ARG A 23 4.32 -2.90 3.29
CA ARG A 23 5.46 -3.78 3.06
C ARG A 23 5.07 -5.22 3.35
N VAL A 24 5.55 -6.14 2.52
CA VAL A 24 5.45 -7.57 2.82
C VAL A 24 6.69 -7.96 3.63
N PRO A 25 6.53 -8.41 4.89
CA PRO A 25 7.67 -8.86 5.69
C PRO A 25 8.27 -10.14 5.08
N PRO A 26 9.54 -10.48 5.38
CA PRO A 26 10.20 -11.65 4.81
C PRO A 26 9.45 -12.98 5.03
N GLY A 27 8.68 -13.09 6.12
CA GLY A 27 7.82 -14.25 6.41
C GLY A 27 6.47 -14.26 5.69
N GLY A 28 6.19 -13.25 4.87
CA GLY A 28 4.90 -13.06 4.21
C GLY A 28 3.82 -12.50 5.15
N ILE A 29 2.65 -12.21 4.57
CA ILE A 29 1.51 -11.60 5.27
C ILE A 29 0.43 -12.62 5.67
N GLY A 30 0.76 -13.92 5.78
CA GLY A 30 -0.14 -15.07 5.91
C GLY A 30 -1.54 -14.80 6.50
N GLU A 31 -1.68 -14.95 7.83
CA GLU A 31 -2.98 -14.78 8.53
C GLU A 31 -3.54 -13.36 8.38
N VAL A 32 -2.66 -12.35 8.36
CA VAL A 32 -3.05 -10.95 8.19
C VAL A 32 -3.75 -10.73 6.85
N SER A 33 -3.33 -11.42 5.79
CA SER A 33 -3.97 -11.35 4.48
C SER A 33 -5.41 -11.84 4.50
N TYR A 34 -5.71 -12.89 5.28
CA TYR A 34 -7.07 -13.39 5.42
C TYR A 34 -7.93 -12.42 6.23
N ARG A 35 -7.42 -11.95 7.38
CA ARG A 35 -8.10 -10.94 8.22
C ARG A 35 -8.36 -9.64 7.45
N LEU A 36 -7.41 -9.22 6.63
CA LEU A 36 -7.51 -8.01 5.83
C LEU A 36 -8.55 -8.16 4.71
N HIS A 37 -8.55 -9.30 4.01
CA HIS A 37 -9.57 -9.59 3.02
C HIS A 37 -10.98 -9.65 3.62
N ASP A 38 -11.11 -10.32 4.77
CA ASP A 38 -12.38 -10.41 5.50
C ASP A 38 -12.87 -9.03 5.98
N TRP A 39 -11.98 -8.24 6.58
CA TRP A 39 -12.28 -6.88 7.04
C TRP A 39 -12.72 -5.98 5.88
N MET A 40 -12.04 -6.05 4.73
CA MET A 40 -12.41 -5.28 3.54
C MET A 40 -13.84 -5.60 3.07
N ILE A 41 -14.21 -6.88 3.03
CA ILE A 41 -15.54 -7.31 2.62
C ILE A 41 -16.61 -6.82 3.60
N HIS A 42 -16.36 -6.95 4.91
CA HIS A 42 -17.38 -6.70 5.93
C HIS A 42 -17.48 -5.24 6.37
N GLN A 43 -16.38 -4.48 6.36
CA GLN A 43 -16.35 -3.11 6.88
C GLN A 43 -16.48 -2.05 5.79
N ILE A 44 -15.96 -2.33 4.59
CA ILE A 44 -15.96 -1.37 3.47
C ILE A 44 -16.96 -1.79 2.39
N GLY A 45 -17.03 -3.10 2.11
CA GLY A 45 -17.89 -3.67 1.09
C GLY A 45 -17.10 -4.00 -0.19
N SER A 46 -17.46 -5.13 -0.81
CA SER A 46 -16.71 -5.75 -1.91
C SER A 46 -16.54 -4.92 -3.19
N GLY A 47 -17.18 -3.75 -3.29
CA GLY A 47 -17.07 -2.82 -4.43
C GLY A 47 -16.43 -1.48 -4.09
N ALA A 48 -16.09 -1.22 -2.83
CA ALA A 48 -15.53 0.05 -2.37
C ALA A 48 -14.03 -0.01 -2.05
N CYS A 49 -13.42 -1.19 -2.22
CA CYS A 49 -11.99 -1.41 -2.07
C CYS A 49 -11.45 -2.42 -3.09
N ALA A 50 -10.16 -2.32 -3.42
CA ALA A 50 -9.44 -3.31 -4.22
C ALA A 50 -8.04 -3.57 -3.64
N GLN A 51 -7.52 -4.78 -3.84
CA GLN A 51 -6.19 -5.19 -3.40
C GLN A 51 -5.37 -5.69 -4.60
N HIS A 52 -4.14 -5.19 -4.72
CA HIS A 52 -3.21 -5.58 -5.77
C HIS A 52 -1.81 -5.84 -5.21
N SER A 53 -1.05 -6.76 -5.82
CA SER A 53 0.38 -6.90 -5.56
C SER A 53 1.12 -5.64 -6.02
N SER A 54 2.12 -5.21 -5.26
CA SER A 54 2.91 -4.02 -5.58
C SER A 54 4.40 -4.24 -5.29
N SER A 55 5.21 -3.26 -5.68
CA SER A 55 6.61 -3.18 -5.28
C SER A 55 6.84 -1.91 -4.48
N CYS A 56 7.85 -1.95 -3.63
CA CYS A 56 8.35 -0.77 -2.94
C CYS A 56 9.85 -0.62 -3.22
N LEU A 57 10.41 0.52 -2.81
CA LEU A 57 11.82 0.82 -3.05
C LEU A 57 12.75 -0.26 -2.43
N ILE A 58 12.31 -0.90 -1.35
CA ILE A 58 13.06 -1.93 -0.63
C ILE A 58 12.20 -3.19 -0.49
N GLY A 59 12.09 -3.95 -1.58
CA GLY A 59 11.47 -5.27 -1.60
C GLY A 59 10.01 -5.30 -2.09
N SER A 60 9.24 -6.24 -1.54
CA SER A 60 7.86 -6.49 -1.96
C SER A 60 6.84 -5.73 -1.14
N ALA A 61 5.74 -5.34 -1.79
CA ALA A 61 4.63 -4.65 -1.15
C ALA A 61 3.29 -5.17 -1.67
N PHE A 62 2.22 -4.75 -1.04
CA PHE A 62 0.88 -4.83 -1.61
C PHE A 62 0.19 -3.48 -1.46
N ALA A 63 -0.72 -3.20 -2.38
CA ALA A 63 -1.47 -1.96 -2.43
C ALA A 63 -2.94 -2.23 -2.13
N LEU A 64 -3.50 -1.42 -1.25
CA LEU A 64 -4.93 -1.32 -1.02
C LEU A 64 -5.45 -0.02 -1.59
N HIS A 65 -6.55 -0.12 -2.31
CA HIS A 65 -7.21 0.97 -3.00
C HIS A 65 -8.53 1.26 -2.31
N PHE A 66 -8.78 2.53 -2.01
CA PHE A 66 -9.95 3.01 -1.30
C PHE A 66 -10.59 4.18 -2.04
N ARG A 67 -11.92 4.29 -1.92
CA ARG A 67 -12.67 5.44 -2.44
C ARG A 67 -12.63 6.65 -1.49
N ARG A 68 -12.59 6.39 -0.18
CA ARG A 68 -12.73 7.37 0.89
C ARG A 68 -11.51 7.35 1.80
N ILE A 69 -11.13 8.51 2.32
CA ILE A 69 -9.94 8.63 3.17
C ILE A 69 -10.19 8.06 4.56
N GLU A 70 -11.44 8.11 5.01
CA GLU A 70 -11.89 7.55 6.27
C GLU A 70 -11.68 6.04 6.32
N ASP A 71 -11.97 5.35 5.21
CA ASP A 71 -11.78 3.89 5.09
C ASP A 71 -10.29 3.54 5.12
N ALA A 72 -9.47 4.36 4.45
CA ALA A 72 -8.02 4.23 4.43
C ALA A 72 -7.41 4.41 5.83
N ALA A 73 -7.88 5.42 6.57
CA ALA A 73 -7.46 5.69 7.94
C ALA A 73 -7.90 4.58 8.91
N ARG A 74 -9.15 4.09 8.77
CA ARG A 74 -9.64 2.94 9.56
C ARG A 74 -8.82 1.69 9.30
N CYS A 75 -8.40 1.44 8.06
CA CYS A 75 -7.52 0.31 7.72
C CYS A 75 -6.18 0.38 8.47
N ILE A 76 -5.54 1.56 8.51
CA ILE A 76 -4.26 1.72 9.23
C ILE A 76 -4.46 1.51 10.74
N ALA A 77 -5.57 2.01 11.29
CA ALA A 77 -5.87 1.85 12.71
C ALA A 77 -6.21 0.40 13.10
N GLU A 78 -6.85 -0.36 12.21
CA GLU A 78 -7.23 -1.75 12.46
C GLU A 78 -6.05 -2.73 12.36
N PHE A 79 -5.11 -2.43 11.46
CA PHE A 79 -3.94 -3.29 11.20
C PHE A 79 -2.63 -2.58 11.54
N PRO A 80 -2.40 -2.23 12.83
CA PRO A 80 -1.17 -1.56 13.25
C PRO A 80 0.09 -2.44 13.06
N GLU A 81 -0.08 -3.75 12.91
CA GLU A 81 1.01 -4.68 12.57
C GLU A 81 1.55 -4.53 11.14
N LEU A 82 0.82 -3.82 10.26
CA LEU A 82 1.25 -3.59 8.88
C LEU A 82 2.11 -2.33 8.78
N GLU A 83 3.34 -2.51 8.32
CA GLU A 83 4.27 -1.41 8.05
C GLU A 83 3.94 -0.75 6.70
N LEU A 84 3.85 0.58 6.67
CA LEU A 84 3.71 1.32 5.41
C LEU A 84 4.95 1.11 4.55
N ALA A 85 4.75 1.04 3.24
CA ALA A 85 5.84 0.94 2.27
C ALA A 85 6.45 2.32 1.94
N ASP A 86 6.61 3.18 2.95
CA ASP A 86 7.15 4.53 2.85
C ASP A 86 8.66 4.54 3.06
N ALA A 87 9.41 4.34 1.99
CA ALA A 87 10.87 4.41 2.03
C ALA A 87 11.39 5.86 2.06
N ILE A 88 10.64 6.83 2.59
CA ILE A 88 11.00 8.25 2.53
C ILE A 88 12.30 8.55 3.27
N ASP A 89 12.61 7.80 4.32
CA ASP A 89 13.85 7.93 5.09
C ASP A 89 14.96 7.01 4.59
N SER A 90 14.70 6.22 3.55
CA SER A 90 15.72 5.39 2.92
C SER A 90 16.76 6.26 2.21
N PRO A 91 18.06 5.95 2.35
CA PRO A 91 19.11 6.58 1.54
C PRO A 91 18.91 6.42 0.03
N ALA A 92 18.18 5.39 -0.40
CA ALA A 92 17.84 5.17 -1.79
C ALA A 92 16.75 6.12 -2.32
N TYR A 93 16.02 6.81 -1.44
CA TYR A 93 14.96 7.73 -1.83
C TYR A 93 15.51 9.14 -2.08
N ILE A 94 15.47 9.54 -3.34
CA ILE A 94 15.88 10.86 -3.79
C ILE A 94 14.62 11.69 -4.05
N SER A 95 14.37 12.70 -3.21
CA SER A 95 13.27 13.65 -3.43
C SER A 95 13.80 14.93 -4.06
N PRO A 96 13.18 15.45 -5.14
CA PRO A 96 13.55 16.74 -5.72
C PRO A 96 13.32 17.92 -4.75
N TYR A 97 12.53 17.71 -3.69
CA TYR A 97 12.22 18.72 -2.68
C TYR A 97 12.90 18.45 -1.32
N LYS A 98 13.59 17.30 -1.15
CA LYS A 98 14.56 17.14 -0.05
C LYS A 98 15.80 17.92 -0.50
N GLY A 99 15.92 19.17 -0.04
CA GLY A 99 17.05 20.03 -0.38
C GLY A 99 18.38 19.30 -0.16
N ARG A 100 19.37 19.51 -1.05
CA ARG A 100 20.75 19.12 -0.79
C ARG A 100 21.19 19.81 0.50
N ASP A 101 21.10 19.12 1.61
CA ASP A 101 21.77 19.54 2.83
C ASP A 101 23.27 19.36 2.56
N HIS A 102 23.91 20.44 2.10
CA HIS A 102 25.37 20.52 2.04
C HIS A 102 25.86 20.69 3.47
N GLY A 103 25.87 19.58 4.22
CA GLY A 103 26.58 19.48 5.47
C GLY A 103 28.08 19.65 5.21
N LYS A 104 28.56 20.89 5.19
CA LYS A 104 29.96 21.20 5.47
C LYS A 104 30.26 20.71 6.87
N SER A 105 30.96 19.59 7.00
CA SER A 105 31.66 19.27 8.24
C SER A 105 32.95 20.08 8.27
N SER A 106 33.08 20.93 9.30
CA SER A 106 34.32 21.58 9.72
C SER A 106 35.28 20.57 10.34
#